data_AF-A0A2D2DEJ5-F1
#
_entry.id   AF-A0A2D2DEJ5-F1
#
_cell.length_a   1.000
_cell.length_b   1.000
_cell.length_c   1.000
_cell.angle_alpha   90.00
_cell.angle_beta   90.00
_cell.angle_gamma   90.00
#
_symmetry.space_group_name_H-M   'P 1'
#
loop_
_entity.id
_entity.type
_entity.pdbx_description
1 polymer ?
#
loop_
_entity_poly.entity_id
_entity_poly.type
_entity_poly.pdbx_seq_one_letter_code
_entity_poly.pdbx_strand_id
1 'polypeptide(L)'
;MQAYEWQCHVCRHSNSAARDTCSACGFAAAARGKDILLKRAAQADAAEAAPPASSDSVNLTELVAYLPLWRRILAYVGLMVSGAGGIWWKFAWTMPSYGSAFLMVAGGLLLVGLAAGRKTAPSPPP
;
A
#
# COMPACT_ATOMS: atom_id res chain seq x y z
N MET A 1 -23.06 24.84 0.96
CA MET A 1 -21.92 24.10 1.55
C MET A 1 -22.30 23.80 3.00
N GLN A 2 -22.42 22.52 3.39
CA GLN A 2 -22.66 22.19 4.80
C GLN A 2 -21.40 22.51 5.60
N ALA A 3 -21.54 23.27 6.68
CA ALA A 3 -20.42 23.54 7.58
C ALA A 3 -20.00 22.22 8.23
N TYR A 4 -18.72 21.89 8.16
CA TYR A 4 -18.15 20.75 8.86
C TYR A 4 -18.38 20.90 10.37
N GLU A 5 -18.75 19.80 11.04
CA GLU A 5 -18.89 19.73 12.50
C GLU A 5 -17.96 18.65 13.06
N TRP A 6 -17.40 18.88 14.24
CA TRP A 6 -16.57 17.90 14.94
C TRP A 6 -17.24 17.44 16.24
N GLN A 7 -17.10 16.15 16.54
CA GLN A 7 -17.62 15.56 17.77
C GLN A 7 -16.56 15.55 18.87
N CYS A 8 -16.94 15.99 20.07
CA CYS A 8 -16.09 15.87 21.24
C CYS A 8 -15.89 14.40 21.62
N HIS A 9 -14.64 13.95 21.80
CA HIS A 9 -14.38 12.57 22.19
C HIS A 9 -14.68 12.28 23.67
N VAL A 10 -14.82 13.33 24.49
CA VAL A 10 -15.16 13.20 25.92
C VAL A 10 -16.67 13.10 26.09
N CYS A 11 -17.42 14.11 25.66
CA CYS A 11 -18.87 14.18 25.91
C CYS A 11 -19.75 13.89 24.68
N ARG A 12 -19.16 13.57 23.52
CA ARG A 12 -19.87 13.28 22.25
C ARG A 12 -20.73 14.42 21.68
N HIS A 13 -20.65 15.63 22.25
CA HIS A 13 -21.35 16.80 21.74
C HIS A 13 -20.80 17.23 20.37
N SER A 14 -21.69 17.62 19.44
CA SER A 14 -21.30 18.18 18.14
C SER A 14 -20.95 19.66 18.28
N ASN A 15 -19.86 20.08 17.65
CA ASN A 15 -19.35 21.45 17.71
C ASN A 15 -19.05 21.94 16.29
N SER A 16 -19.17 23.24 16.05
CA SER A 16 -18.82 23.80 14.74
C SER A 16 -17.31 23.71 14.47
N ALA A 17 -16.93 23.57 13.19
CA ALA A 17 -15.53 23.58 12.75
C ALA A 17 -14.72 24.80 13.23
N ALA A 18 -15.38 25.93 13.49
CA ALA A 18 -14.73 27.15 13.91
C ALA A 18 -14.30 27.14 15.40
N ARG A 19 -14.86 26.23 16.21
CA ARG A 19 -14.50 26.12 17.63
C ARG A 19 -13.31 25.21 17.84
N ASP A 20 -12.39 25.66 18.68
CA ASP A 20 -11.22 24.93 19.17
C ASP A 20 -11.47 24.24 20.52
N THR A 21 -12.63 24.48 21.13
CA THR A 21 -13.04 23.95 22.43
C THR A 21 -14.51 23.51 22.40
N CYS A 22 -14.82 22.43 23.13
CA CYS A 22 -16.17 21.90 23.20
C CYS A 22 -17.07 22.86 23.99
N SER A 23 -18.22 23.23 23.40
CA SER A 23 -19.23 24.09 24.03
C SER A 23 -19.84 23.49 25.31
N ALA A 24 -19.85 22.15 25.43
CA ALA A 24 -20.51 21.45 26.52
C ALA A 24 -19.57 21.14 27.69
N CYS A 25 -18.34 20.68 27.42
CA CYS A 25 -17.41 20.22 28.47
C CYS A 25 -16.08 20.99 28.53
N GLY A 26 -15.87 21.97 27.65
CA GLY A 26 -14.62 22.75 27.60
C GLY A 26 -13.41 22.00 27.05
N PHE A 27 -13.54 20.71 26.71
CA PHE A 27 -12.42 19.92 26.21
C PHE A 27 -11.94 20.43 24.84
N ALA A 28 -10.63 20.53 24.64
CA ALA A 28 -10.05 21.06 23.41
C ALA A 28 -10.27 20.11 22.22
N ALA A 29 -10.53 20.69 21.03
CA ALA A 29 -10.59 19.93 19.80
C ALA A 29 -9.28 19.17 19.57
N ALA A 30 -9.38 17.90 19.17
CA ALA A 30 -8.20 17.06 18.92
C ALA A 30 -7.32 17.59 17.77
N ALA A 31 -7.93 18.33 16.84
CA ALA A 31 -7.23 19.05 15.80
C ALA A 31 -7.75 20.48 15.74
N ARG A 32 -6.89 21.45 16.07
CA ARG A 32 -7.23 22.88 15.95
C ARG A 32 -7.01 23.29 14.49
N GLY A 33 -7.87 24.17 13.97
CA GLY A 33 -7.76 24.63 12.57
C GLY A 33 -6.36 25.16 12.23
N LYS A 34 -5.71 25.88 13.16
CA LYS A 34 -4.34 26.37 13.01
C LYS A 34 -3.31 25.26 12.85
N ASP A 35 -3.42 24.18 13.62
CA ASP A 35 -2.49 23.05 13.57
C ASP A 35 -2.64 22.25 12.28
N ILE A 36 -3.87 22.16 11.76
CA ILE A 36 -4.15 21.53 10.46
C ILE A 36 -3.50 22.35 9.34
N LEU A 37 -3.64 23.68 9.36
CA LEU A 37 -3.04 24.55 8.35
C LEU A 37 -1.52 24.50 8.40
N LEU A 38 -0.92 24.54 9.60
CA LEU A 38 0.54 24.42 9.76
C LEU A 38 1.06 23.07 9.26
N LYS A 39 0.38 21.96 9.57
CA LYS A 39 0.76 20.64 9.06
C LYS A 39 0.62 20.54 7.54
N ARG A 40 -0.40 21.14 6.94
CA ARG A 40 -0.58 21.17 5.48
C ARG A 40 0.47 22.01 4.79
N ALA A 41 0.82 23.17 5.36
CA ALA A 41 1.91 24.00 4.85
C ALA A 41 3.25 23.24 4.92
N ALA A 42 3.56 22.62 6.07
CA ALA A 42 4.76 21.80 6.21
C ALA A 42 4.79 20.60 5.23
N GLN A 43 3.63 19.99 4.93
CA GLN A 43 3.54 18.95 3.91
C GLN A 43 3.70 19.48 2.49
N ALA A 44 3.20 20.69 2.20
CA ALA A 44 3.40 21.33 0.90
C ALA A 44 4.87 21.66 0.68
N ASP A 45 5.54 22.24 1.69
CA ASP A 45 6.97 22.53 1.65
C ASP A 45 7.82 21.25 1.56
N ALA A 46 7.44 20.19 2.28
CA ALA A 46 8.11 18.89 2.19
C ALA A 46 7.85 18.19 0.84
N ALA A 47 6.69 18.38 0.22
CA ALA A 47 6.39 17.86 -1.10
C ALA A 47 7.14 18.62 -2.21
N GLU A 48 7.36 19.92 -2.03
CA GLU A 48 8.18 20.75 -2.91
C GLU A 48 9.69 20.43 -2.78
N ALA A 49 10.15 20.13 -1.56
CA ALA A 49 11.55 19.80 -1.27
C ALA A 49 11.91 18.33 -1.51
N ALA A 50 10.92 17.44 -1.64
CA ALA A 50 11.16 16.06 -2.00
C ALA A 50 11.46 15.98 -3.52
N PRO A 51 12.53 15.29 -3.95
CA PRO A 51 12.65 14.91 -5.36
C PRO A 51 11.38 14.14 -5.75
N PRO A 52 10.87 14.30 -6.99
CA PRO A 52 9.64 13.63 -7.39
C PRO A 52 9.81 12.14 -7.09
N ALA A 53 8.99 11.62 -6.18
CA ALA A 53 8.94 10.20 -5.93
C ALA A 53 8.63 9.56 -7.27
N SER A 54 9.63 8.94 -7.90
CA SER A 54 9.45 8.27 -9.15
C SER A 54 8.41 7.18 -8.87
N SER A 55 7.21 7.40 -9.39
CA SER A 55 6.32 6.31 -9.74
C SER A 55 6.96 5.59 -10.92
N ASP A 56 8.13 5.00 -10.71
CA ASP A 56 8.69 4.01 -11.60
C ASP A 56 7.72 2.84 -11.52
N SER A 57 6.74 2.83 -12.41
CA SER A 57 6.01 1.63 -12.75
C SER A 57 7.07 0.65 -13.22
N VAL A 58 7.57 -0.15 -12.29
CA VAL A 58 8.63 -1.11 -12.53
C VAL A 58 8.19 -1.94 -13.73
N ASN A 59 8.86 -1.74 -14.88
CA ASN A 59 8.62 -2.51 -16.08
C ASN A 59 9.09 -3.93 -15.80
N LEU A 60 8.19 -4.73 -15.23
CA LEU A 60 8.42 -6.14 -14.88
C LEU A 60 8.98 -6.90 -16.07
N THR A 61 8.57 -6.54 -17.28
CA THR A 61 9.05 -7.09 -18.55
C THR A 61 10.55 -6.84 -18.77
N GLU A 62 11.02 -5.63 -18.47
CA GLU A 62 12.43 -5.25 -18.62
C GLU A 62 13.27 -5.89 -17.50
N LEU A 63 12.74 -5.91 -16.27
CA LEU A 63 13.37 -6.60 -15.16
C LEU A 63 13.57 -8.10 -15.45
N VAL A 64 12.54 -8.76 -16.00
CA VAL A 64 12.55 -10.20 -16.32
C VAL A 64 13.48 -10.53 -17.51
N ALA A 65 13.74 -9.58 -18.41
CA ALA A 65 14.60 -9.80 -19.57
C ALA A 65 16.07 -10.06 -19.20
N TYR A 66 16.55 -9.46 -18.11
CA TYR A 66 17.93 -9.62 -17.64
C TYR A 66 18.16 -10.81 -16.69
N LEU A 67 17.12 -11.59 -16.38
CA LEU A 67 17.27 -12.75 -15.49
C LEU A 67 17.73 -14.01 -16.24
N PRO A 68 18.55 -14.87 -15.59
CA PRO A 68 18.93 -16.16 -16.15
C PRO A 68 17.68 -17.01 -16.44
N LEU A 69 17.73 -17.79 -17.52
CA LEU A 69 16.59 -18.54 -18.10
C LEU A 69 15.76 -19.29 -17.03
N TRP A 70 16.41 -19.97 -16.08
CA TRP A 70 15.72 -20.73 -15.02
C TRP A 70 14.90 -19.83 -14.09
N ARG A 71 15.36 -18.62 -13.77
CA ARG A 71 14.60 -17.66 -12.96
C ARG A 71 13.45 -17.04 -13.73
N ARG A 72 13.63 -16.84 -15.04
CA ARG A 72 12.57 -16.39 -15.93
C ARG A 72 11.44 -17.42 -16.01
N ILE A 73 11.78 -18.71 -16.11
CA ILE A 73 10.81 -19.81 -16.03
C ILE A 73 10.07 -19.78 -14.68
N LEU A 74 10.79 -19.67 -13.56
CA LEU A 74 10.16 -19.59 -12.23
C LEU A 74 9.24 -18.37 -12.08
N ALA A 75 9.63 -17.21 -12.60
CA ALA A 75 8.82 -16.00 -12.56
C ALA A 75 7.51 -16.17 -13.36
N TYR A 76 7.59 -16.72 -14.59
CA TYR A 76 6.38 -16.99 -15.39
C TYR A 76 5.47 -18.04 -14.76
N VAL A 77 6.05 -19.11 -14.20
CA VAL A 77 5.27 -20.15 -13.51
C VAL A 77 4.58 -19.56 -12.28
N GLY A 78 5.30 -18.77 -11.46
CA GLY A 78 4.73 -18.10 -10.29
C GLY A 78 3.61 -17.12 -10.66
N LEU A 79 3.77 -16.37 -11.75
CA LEU A 79 2.73 -15.48 -12.26
C LEU A 79 1.49 -16.25 -12.72
N MET A 80 1.67 -17.35 -13.46
CA MET A 80 0.58 -18.20 -13.93
C MET A 80 -0.19 -18.85 -12.78
N VAL A 81 0.52 -19.39 -11.77
CA VAL A 81 -0.11 -20.00 -10.59
C VAL A 81 -0.87 -18.94 -9.78
N SER A 82 -0.32 -17.73 -9.62
CA SER A 82 -1.01 -16.63 -8.95
C SER A 82 -2.27 -16.19 -9.70
N GLY A 83 -2.18 -16.08 -11.03
CA GLY A 83 -3.33 -15.75 -11.89
C GLY A 83 -4.42 -16.81 -11.83
N ALA A 84 -4.05 -18.10 -11.89
CA ALA A 84 -4.97 -19.22 -11.75
C ALA A 84 -5.64 -19.22 -10.37
N GLY A 85 -4.90 -18.97 -9.29
CA GLY A 85 -5.45 -18.84 -7.94
C GLY A 85 -6.45 -17.69 -7.80
N GLY A 86 -6.16 -16.53 -8.41
CA GLY A 86 -7.08 -15.39 -8.45
C GLY A 86 -8.36 -15.65 -9.23
N ILE A 87 -8.27 -16.38 -10.35
CA ILE A 87 -9.45 -16.83 -11.11
C ILE A 87 -10.24 -17.85 -10.29
N TRP A 88 -9.55 -18.80 -9.66
CA TRP A 88 -10.17 -19.84 -8.83
C TRP A 88 -10.91 -19.27 -7.62
N TRP A 89 -10.42 -18.16 -7.05
CA TRP A 89 -11.10 -17.44 -5.97
C TRP A 89 -12.53 -17.01 -6.33
N LYS A 90 -12.78 -16.67 -7.60
CA LYS A 90 -14.13 -16.30 -8.07
C LYS A 90 -15.09 -17.48 -8.17
N PHE A 91 -14.57 -18.70 -8.30
CA PHE A 91 -15.35 -19.95 -8.40
C PHE A 91 -15.34 -20.75 -7.09
N ALA A 92 -14.58 -20.31 -6.09
CA ALA A 92 -14.54 -20.92 -4.77
C ALA A 92 -15.85 -20.64 -4.00
N TRP A 93 -16.68 -21.67 -3.84
CA TRP A 93 -17.96 -21.59 -3.11
C TRP A 93 -17.92 -22.31 -1.75
N THR A 94 -16.79 -22.96 -1.42
CA THR A 94 -16.64 -23.72 -0.17
C THR A 94 -15.48 -23.18 0.66
N MET A 95 -15.58 -23.22 1.99
CA MET A 95 -14.50 -22.81 2.91
C MET A 95 -13.12 -23.42 2.58
N PRO A 96 -12.99 -24.72 2.21
CA PRO A 96 -11.72 -25.30 1.78
C PRO A 96 -11.17 -24.68 0.49
N SER A 97 -12.05 -24.29 -0.45
CA SER A 97 -11.62 -23.76 -1.76
C SER A 97 -11.00 -22.35 -1.67
N TYR A 98 -11.33 -21.56 -0.64
CA TYR A 98 -10.64 -20.31 -0.36
C TYR A 98 -9.21 -20.55 0.13
N GLY A 99 -8.99 -21.58 0.94
CA GLY A 99 -7.66 -21.96 1.42
C GLY A 99 -6.71 -22.35 0.27
N SER A 100 -7.19 -23.16 -0.68
CA SER A 100 -6.39 -23.53 -1.86
C SER A 100 -6.08 -22.34 -2.77
N ALA A 101 -7.04 -21.43 -2.96
CA ALA A 101 -6.83 -20.23 -3.77
C ALA A 101 -5.80 -19.29 -3.13
N PHE A 102 -5.86 -19.10 -1.81
CA PHE A 102 -4.86 -18.33 -1.06
C PHE A 102 -3.46 -18.94 -1.18
N LEU A 103 -3.33 -20.26 -1.00
CA LEU A 103 -2.04 -20.95 -1.11
C LEU A 103 -1.43 -20.83 -2.51
N MET A 104 -2.26 -20.89 -3.57
CA MET A 104 -1.79 -20.67 -4.93
C MET A 104 -1.27 -19.25 -5.16
N VAL A 105 -1.99 -18.24 -4.68
CA VAL A 105 -1.57 -16.83 -4.81
C VAL A 105 -0.31 -16.55 -3.98
N ALA A 106 -0.28 -16.95 -2.71
CA ALA A 106 0.86 -16.75 -1.83
C ALA A 106 2.11 -17.53 -2.32
N GLY A 107 1.91 -18.79 -2.75
CA GLY A 107 2.98 -19.63 -3.30
C GLY A 107 3.53 -19.08 -4.62
N GLY A 108 2.66 -18.61 -5.52
CA GLY A 108 3.08 -18.00 -6.77
C GLY A 108 3.87 -16.69 -6.55
N LEU A 109 3.43 -15.84 -5.63
CA LEU A 109 4.17 -14.63 -5.23
C LEU A 109 5.52 -14.95 -4.58
N LEU A 110 5.60 -15.99 -3.77
CA LEU A 110 6.86 -16.45 -3.18
C LEU A 110 7.85 -16.90 -4.26
N LEU A 111 7.40 -17.65 -5.27
CA LEU A 111 8.24 -18.08 -6.40
C LEU A 111 8.78 -16.88 -7.19
N VAL A 112 7.95 -15.87 -7.45
CA VAL A 112 8.37 -14.62 -8.09
C VAL A 112 9.39 -13.87 -7.22
N GLY A 113 9.16 -13.80 -5.90
CA GLY A 113 10.10 -13.20 -4.96
C GLY A 113 11.45 -13.91 -4.90
N LEU A 114 11.47 -15.24 -4.95
CA LEU A 114 12.70 -16.04 -4.98
C LEU A 114 13.47 -15.88 -6.30
N ALA A 115 12.77 -15.68 -7.41
CA ALA A 115 13.40 -15.35 -8.69
C ALA A 115 14.08 -13.96 -8.66
N ALA A 116 13.45 -12.97 -8.01
CA ALA A 116 14.00 -11.63 -7.88
C ALA A 116 15.10 -11.49 -6.79
N GLY A 117 15.03 -12.25 -5.70
CA GLY A 117 15.75 -11.96 -4.45
C GLY A 117 17.22 -12.38 -4.33
N ARG A 118 17.81 -13.11 -5.28
CA ARG A 118 19.24 -13.50 -5.19
C ARG A 118 20.10 -12.59 -6.05
N LYS A 119 20.71 -11.56 -5.43
CA LYS A 119 21.87 -10.85 -5.99
C LYS A 119 22.90 -11.90 -6.43
N THR A 120 23.13 -12.02 -7.73
CA THR A 120 24.25 -12.78 -8.26
C THR A 120 25.52 -12.13 -7.75
N ALA A 121 26.36 -12.91 -7.07
CA ALA A 121 27.70 -12.45 -6.72
C ALA A 121 28.42 -11.96 -7.99
N PRO A 122 29.24 -10.89 -7.92
CA PRO A 122 30.00 -10.43 -9.06
C PRO A 122 30.91 -11.56 -9.57
N SER A 123 30.85 -11.83 -10.86
CA SER A 123 31.78 -12.74 -11.54
C SER A 123 33.21 -12.24 -11.35
N PRO A 124 34.20 -13.12 -11.07
CA PRO A 124 35.58 -12.70 -11.00
C PRO A 124 36.05 -12.15 -12.36
N PRO A 125 36.86 -11.07 -12.39
CA PRO A 125 37.37 -10.52 -13.63
C PRO A 125 38.32 -11.50 -14.35
N PRO A 126 38.41 -11.41 -15.70
CA PRO A 126 39.31 -12.23 -16.51
C PRO A 126 40.80 -11.88 -16.29
#